data_AF-A0A2E9TU95-F1
#
_entry.id   AF-A0A2E9TU95-F1
#
_cell.length_a   1.000
_cell.length_b   1.000
_cell.length_c   1.000
_cell.angle_alpha   90.00
_cell.angle_beta   90.00
_cell.angle_gamma   90.00
#
_symmetry.space_group_name_H-M   'P 1'
#
loop_
_entity.id
_entity.type
_entity.pdbx_description
1 polymer ?
#
loop_
_entity_poly.entity_id
_entity_poly.type
_entity_poly.pdbx_seq_one_letter_code
_entity_poly.pdbx_strand_id
1 'polypeptide(L)'
;MEYLDFEEPLKELEDQLKECKIIGHKSDVDVSETCKKIQFKIKQTKKDIYKNITPWQRVQLSRHPSRPYTLDYIEALTDGTFLELHGDRNIKDDKAMIGGLGKIGKQTFMFIGQQKGYNTKTRQYRNFGMSNPEGYRKALRLMKSAEKFSIPILCLIDTPGAYPGLEAEERGQGEAIAKNLFEMFKLKTQIICIVIGEGASGGALGIGIGDQVMMLENTWYSVISPESCSSILWRSWDYKEKAAEALKLTPQDMKKNKLIDKIISEPLGGAHRNRVKTYENVKNAIINSYESLKNIKIDKLMDMRLKKFTSMGVFSS
;
A
#
# COMPACT_ATOMS: atom_id res chain seq x y z
N MET A 1 11.14 -17.01 -8.45
CA MET A 1 10.75 -16.23 -7.26
C MET A 1 11.93 -15.34 -6.97
N GLU A 2 11.71 -14.03 -6.92
CA GLU A 2 12.78 -13.10 -6.52
C GLU A 2 12.88 -13.15 -5.00
N TYR A 3 14.10 -13.10 -4.48
CA TYR A 3 14.42 -13.05 -3.05
C TYR A 3 15.15 -11.74 -2.79
N LEU A 4 14.86 -11.12 -1.65
CA LEU A 4 15.62 -9.98 -1.16
C LEU A 4 16.92 -10.45 -0.50
N ASP A 5 17.89 -9.56 -0.35
CA ASP A 5 19.24 -9.91 0.16
C ASP A 5 19.15 -10.59 1.54
N PHE A 6 18.29 -10.10 2.43
CA PHE A 6 18.10 -10.70 3.76
C PHE A 6 17.37 -12.06 3.74
N GLU A 7 16.84 -12.47 2.60
CA GLU A 7 16.23 -13.79 2.38
C GLU A 7 17.21 -14.80 1.75
N GLU A 8 18.47 -14.44 1.51
CA GLU A 8 19.49 -15.33 0.93
C GLU A 8 19.61 -16.67 1.69
N PRO A 9 19.64 -16.72 3.04
CA PRO A 9 19.67 -17.99 3.76
C PRO A 9 18.45 -18.88 3.49
N LEU A 10 17.29 -18.27 3.20
CA LEU A 10 16.08 -19.01 2.84
C LEU A 10 16.18 -19.57 1.43
N LYS A 11 16.72 -18.79 0.49
CA LYS A 11 16.95 -19.20 -0.89
C LYS A 11 17.88 -20.41 -0.96
N GLU A 12 19.01 -20.35 -0.26
CA GLU A 12 19.98 -21.46 -0.20
C GLU A 12 19.32 -22.76 0.30
N LEU A 13 18.54 -22.70 1.38
CA LEU A 13 17.85 -23.87 1.91
C LEU A 13 16.78 -24.40 0.94
N GLU A 14 16.07 -23.51 0.24
CA GLU A 14 15.07 -23.91 -0.77
C GLU A 14 15.72 -24.52 -2.01
N ASP A 15 16.90 -24.06 -2.42
CA ASP A 15 17.66 -24.64 -3.52
C ASP A 15 18.27 -25.99 -3.13
N GLN A 16 18.82 -26.13 -1.92
CA GLN A 16 19.23 -27.42 -1.34
C GLN A 16 18.06 -28.43 -1.30
N LEU A 17 16.85 -27.97 -0.95
CA LEU A 17 15.67 -28.83 -0.96
C LEU A 17 15.32 -29.30 -2.38
N LYS A 18 15.43 -28.43 -3.39
CA LYS A 18 15.19 -28.80 -4.79
C LYS A 18 16.23 -29.82 -5.27
N GLU A 19 17.50 -29.59 -5.01
CA GLU A 19 18.57 -30.52 -5.37
C GLU A 19 18.41 -31.88 -4.69
N CYS A 20 18.08 -31.88 -3.39
CA CYS A 20 17.81 -33.09 -2.62
C CYS A 20 16.68 -33.92 -3.26
N LYS A 21 15.59 -33.28 -3.67
CA LYS A 21 14.49 -33.95 -4.41
C LYS A 21 14.93 -34.48 -5.77
N ILE A 22 15.75 -33.73 -6.51
CA ILE A 22 16.26 -34.15 -7.83
C ILE A 22 17.15 -35.39 -7.68
N ILE A 23 18.01 -35.43 -6.66
CA ILE A 23 18.88 -36.58 -6.38
C ILE A 23 18.05 -37.81 -6.02
N GLY A 24 17.04 -37.65 -5.16
CA GLY A 24 16.11 -38.74 -4.83
C GLY A 24 15.43 -39.34 -6.05
N HIS A 25 15.02 -38.50 -7.00
CA HIS A 25 14.41 -38.96 -8.26
C HIS A 25 15.39 -39.59 -9.25
N LYS A 26 16.67 -39.14 -9.28
CA LYS A 26 17.66 -39.61 -10.27
C LYS A 26 18.45 -40.83 -9.82
N SER A 27 18.68 -40.97 -8.52
CA SER A 27 19.62 -41.95 -7.96
C SER A 27 18.93 -43.09 -7.21
N ASP A 28 17.59 -43.10 -7.17
CA ASP A 28 16.76 -44.08 -6.42
C ASP A 28 17.17 -44.21 -4.93
N VAL A 29 17.76 -43.14 -4.38
CA VAL A 29 18.19 -43.02 -2.99
C VAL A 29 17.04 -42.44 -2.16
N ASP A 30 16.74 -43.05 -1.01
CA ASP A 30 15.77 -42.47 -0.08
C ASP A 30 16.33 -41.20 0.59
N VAL A 31 15.88 -40.06 0.08
CA VAL A 31 16.20 -38.72 0.58
C VAL A 31 15.09 -38.14 1.47
N SER A 32 14.08 -38.94 1.83
CA SER A 32 12.85 -38.45 2.48
C SER A 32 13.12 -37.78 3.82
N GLU A 33 13.98 -38.36 4.66
CA GLU A 33 14.35 -37.78 5.95
C GLU A 33 15.13 -36.46 5.79
N THR A 34 16.09 -36.43 4.87
CA THR A 34 16.89 -35.24 4.58
C THR A 34 16.01 -34.11 4.06
N CYS A 35 15.08 -34.40 3.14
CA CYS A 35 14.07 -33.45 2.67
C CYS A 35 13.22 -32.91 3.82
N LYS A 36 12.75 -33.76 4.74
CA LYS A 36 11.97 -33.34 5.92
C LYS A 36 12.78 -32.42 6.84
N LYS A 37 14.05 -32.75 7.09
CA LYS A 37 14.96 -31.92 7.90
C LYS A 37 15.18 -30.54 7.27
N ILE A 38 15.41 -30.47 5.95
CA ILE A 38 15.58 -29.21 5.23
C ILE A 38 14.27 -28.41 5.25
N GLN A 39 13.11 -29.03 5.02
CA GLN A 39 11.79 -28.36 5.13
C GLN A 39 11.55 -27.76 6.52
N PHE A 40 11.93 -28.47 7.57
CA PHE A 40 11.84 -27.95 8.94
C PHE A 40 12.76 -26.74 9.14
N LYS A 41 14.01 -26.81 8.67
CA LYS A 41 14.96 -25.68 8.70
C LYS A 41 14.44 -24.47 7.92
N ILE A 42 13.88 -24.66 6.73
CA ILE A 42 13.24 -23.61 5.94
C ILE A 42 12.13 -22.93 6.76
N LYS A 43 11.26 -23.72 7.38
CA LYS A 43 10.14 -23.19 8.17
C LYS A 43 10.60 -22.38 9.39
N GLN A 44 11.66 -22.83 10.08
CA GLN A 44 12.24 -22.10 11.21
C GLN A 44 12.95 -20.82 10.75
N THR A 45 13.87 -20.93 9.79
CA THR A 45 14.62 -19.79 9.22
C THR A 45 13.66 -18.72 8.70
N LYS A 46 12.59 -19.12 8.00
CA LYS A 46 11.55 -18.21 7.54
C LYS A 46 10.83 -17.50 8.70
N LYS A 47 10.54 -18.20 9.79
CA LYS A 47 9.94 -17.55 10.97
C LYS A 47 10.92 -16.57 11.62
N ASP A 48 12.18 -16.95 11.76
CA ASP A 48 13.18 -16.13 12.45
C ASP A 48 13.51 -14.85 11.67
N ILE A 49 13.65 -14.95 10.34
CA ILE A 49 13.83 -13.79 9.46
C ILE A 49 12.62 -12.86 9.58
N TYR A 50 11.42 -13.37 9.34
CA TYR A 50 10.23 -12.54 9.23
C TYR A 50 9.73 -11.98 10.58
N LYS A 51 10.14 -12.59 11.70
CA LYS A 51 9.86 -12.08 13.05
C LYS A 51 10.73 -10.86 13.40
N ASN A 52 11.94 -10.76 12.85
CA ASN A 52 12.94 -9.77 13.21
C ASN A 52 13.25 -8.77 12.06
N ILE A 53 12.26 -8.49 11.22
CA ILE A 53 12.42 -7.57 10.08
C ILE A 53 12.72 -6.15 10.57
N THR A 54 13.81 -5.57 10.08
CA THR A 54 14.16 -4.17 10.33
C THR A 54 13.25 -3.21 9.55
N PRO A 55 13.14 -1.92 9.95
CA PRO A 55 12.37 -0.95 9.18
C PRO A 55 12.78 -0.87 7.70
N TRP A 56 14.08 -0.95 7.41
CA TRP A 56 14.58 -0.96 6.04
C TRP A 56 14.20 -2.21 5.26
N GLN A 57 14.32 -3.40 5.86
CA GLN A 57 13.87 -4.64 5.24
C GLN A 57 12.36 -4.62 4.97
N ARG A 58 11.57 -3.96 5.83
CA ARG A 58 10.13 -3.72 5.59
C ARG A 58 9.90 -2.79 4.38
N VAL A 59 10.72 -1.75 4.20
CA VAL A 59 10.72 -0.91 2.98
C VAL A 59 11.06 -1.74 1.74
N GLN A 60 12.04 -2.65 1.82
CA GLN A 60 12.37 -3.54 0.70
C GLN A 60 11.19 -4.47 0.36
N LEU A 61 10.49 -5.02 1.35
CA LEU A 61 9.29 -5.83 1.14
C LEU A 61 8.11 -5.05 0.54
N SER A 62 7.97 -3.77 0.86
CA SER A 62 6.94 -2.90 0.26
C SER A 62 7.26 -2.58 -1.20
N ARG A 63 8.53 -2.66 -1.60
CA ARG A 63 9.04 -2.43 -2.96
C ARG A 63 9.27 -3.72 -3.75
N HIS A 64 8.98 -4.87 -3.14
CA HIS A 64 9.21 -6.17 -3.75
C HIS A 64 8.54 -6.22 -5.14
N PRO A 65 9.21 -6.64 -6.22
CA PRO A 65 8.65 -6.51 -7.57
C PRO A 65 7.36 -7.32 -7.79
N SER A 66 7.22 -8.44 -7.07
CA SER A 66 6.01 -9.25 -7.05
C SER A 66 4.93 -8.80 -6.04
N ARG A 67 5.10 -7.68 -5.33
CA ARG A 67 4.08 -7.15 -4.42
C ARG A 67 2.81 -6.81 -5.22
N PRO A 68 1.61 -7.20 -4.76
CA PRO A 68 0.38 -6.86 -5.46
C PRO A 68 0.16 -5.34 -5.48
N TYR A 69 -0.30 -4.82 -6.61
CA TYR A 69 -0.65 -3.42 -6.80
C TYR A 69 -2.17 -3.22 -6.76
N THR A 70 -2.63 -1.97 -6.83
CA THR A 70 -4.05 -1.58 -6.73
C THR A 70 -4.99 -2.45 -7.59
N LEU A 71 -4.71 -2.63 -8.87
CA LEU A 71 -5.53 -3.46 -9.77
C LEU A 71 -5.57 -4.94 -9.34
N ASP A 72 -4.49 -5.50 -8.80
CA ASP A 72 -4.48 -6.88 -8.31
C ASP A 72 -5.47 -7.05 -7.13
N TYR A 73 -5.52 -6.06 -6.22
CA TYR A 73 -6.49 -6.05 -5.12
C TYR A 73 -7.90 -5.83 -5.63
N ILE A 74 -8.13 -4.86 -6.50
CA ILE A 74 -9.46 -4.55 -7.01
C ILE A 74 -10.07 -5.76 -7.71
N GLU A 75 -9.31 -6.43 -8.59
CA GLU A 75 -9.79 -7.61 -9.31
C GLU A 75 -10.22 -8.71 -8.33
N ALA A 76 -9.38 -9.02 -7.33
CA ALA A 76 -9.67 -10.05 -6.35
C ALA A 76 -10.77 -9.69 -5.35
N LEU A 77 -10.92 -8.40 -5.01
CA LEU A 77 -11.93 -7.93 -4.06
C LEU A 77 -13.31 -7.85 -4.72
N THR A 78 -13.35 -7.57 -6.02
CA THR A 78 -14.58 -7.29 -6.76
C THR A 78 -15.10 -8.44 -7.60
N ASP A 79 -14.39 -9.58 -7.60
CA ASP A 79 -14.71 -10.76 -8.38
C ASP A 79 -14.93 -10.41 -9.88
N GLY A 80 -14.08 -9.52 -10.41
CA GLY A 80 -14.13 -9.06 -11.81
C GLY A 80 -15.23 -8.05 -12.16
N THR A 81 -16.00 -7.57 -11.19
CA THR A 81 -17.10 -6.59 -11.43
C THR A 81 -16.64 -5.15 -11.57
N PHE A 82 -15.33 -4.90 -11.55
CA PHE A 82 -14.77 -3.56 -11.58
C PHE A 82 -14.97 -2.86 -12.93
N LEU A 83 -15.55 -1.67 -12.87
CA LEU A 83 -15.69 -0.76 -13.99
C LEU A 83 -14.76 0.45 -13.78
N GLU A 84 -13.62 0.45 -14.47
CA GLU A 84 -12.69 1.58 -14.43
C GLU A 84 -13.29 2.83 -15.08
N LEU A 85 -13.10 3.98 -14.45
CA LEU A 85 -13.58 5.28 -14.90
C LEU A 85 -12.39 6.21 -15.15
N HIS A 86 -12.32 6.79 -16.34
CA HIS A 86 -11.16 7.53 -16.83
C HIS A 86 -11.33 9.06 -16.82
N GLY A 87 -10.20 9.76 -16.77
CA GLY A 87 -10.09 11.20 -17.02
C GLY A 87 -10.46 12.09 -15.84
N ASP A 88 -9.87 13.28 -15.78
CA ASP A 88 -10.19 14.35 -14.83
C ASP A 88 -11.27 15.33 -15.35
N ARG A 89 -11.63 15.24 -16.63
CA ARG A 89 -12.49 16.22 -17.37
C ARG A 89 -11.86 17.61 -17.51
N ASN A 90 -10.55 17.71 -17.36
CA ASN A 90 -9.81 18.95 -17.49
C ASN A 90 -8.63 18.78 -18.45
N ILE A 91 -7.64 17.98 -18.10
CA ILE A 91 -6.38 17.87 -18.84
C ILE A 91 -6.23 16.48 -19.46
N LYS A 92 -6.07 15.44 -18.64
CA LYS A 92 -5.68 14.09 -19.09
C LYS A 92 -6.24 12.99 -18.18
N ASP A 93 -6.21 11.75 -18.67
CA ASP A 93 -6.37 10.56 -17.84
C ASP A 93 -5.01 10.09 -17.34
N ASP A 94 -4.65 10.46 -16.11
CA ASP A 94 -3.42 9.98 -15.48
C ASP A 94 -3.47 8.47 -15.28
N LYS A 95 -2.47 7.78 -15.81
CA LYS A 95 -2.36 6.34 -15.72
C LYS A 95 -1.83 5.90 -14.36
N ALA A 96 -1.11 6.76 -13.64
CA ALA A 96 -0.63 6.47 -12.29
C ALA A 96 -1.76 6.49 -11.24
N MET A 97 -2.91 7.14 -11.51
CA MET A 97 -4.08 7.15 -10.63
C MET A 97 -5.27 6.48 -11.30
N ILE A 98 -5.66 5.31 -10.81
CA ILE A 98 -6.85 4.61 -11.31
C ILE A 98 -8.02 4.78 -10.37
N GLY A 99 -9.23 4.51 -10.87
CA GLY A 99 -10.41 4.44 -10.03
C GLY A 99 -11.64 4.05 -10.80
N GLY A 100 -12.69 3.65 -10.08
CA GLY A 100 -13.88 3.08 -10.69
C GLY A 100 -14.83 2.45 -9.68
N LEU A 101 -15.91 1.87 -10.16
CA LEU A 101 -16.93 1.22 -9.33
C LEU A 101 -16.69 -0.28 -9.30
N GLY A 102 -16.81 -0.91 -8.14
CA GLY A 102 -16.78 -2.36 -8.01
C GLY A 102 -17.57 -2.83 -6.79
N LYS A 103 -17.92 -4.11 -6.75
CA LYS A 103 -18.72 -4.67 -5.65
C LYS A 103 -17.91 -5.61 -4.79
N ILE A 104 -17.90 -5.40 -3.48
CA ILE A 104 -17.41 -6.39 -2.51
C ILE A 104 -18.64 -7.07 -1.92
N GLY A 105 -18.93 -8.30 -2.36
CA GLY A 105 -20.19 -8.96 -2.05
C GLY A 105 -21.38 -8.18 -2.62
N LYS A 106 -22.26 -7.66 -1.76
CA LYS A 106 -23.43 -6.87 -2.18
C LYS A 106 -23.19 -5.35 -2.15
N GLN A 107 -22.10 -4.90 -1.55
CA GLN A 107 -21.83 -3.47 -1.36
C GLN A 107 -20.97 -2.92 -2.50
N THR A 108 -21.45 -1.86 -3.16
CA THR A 108 -20.68 -1.11 -4.15
C THR A 108 -19.72 -0.15 -3.44
N PHE A 109 -18.49 -0.06 -3.94
CA PHE A 109 -17.49 0.90 -3.51
C PHE A 109 -16.95 1.68 -4.71
N MET A 110 -16.59 2.95 -4.49
CA MET A 110 -15.74 3.72 -5.39
C MET A 110 -14.29 3.45 -5.02
N PHE A 111 -13.59 2.69 -5.85
CA PHE A 111 -12.16 2.42 -5.68
C PHE A 111 -11.35 3.54 -6.30
N ILE A 112 -10.28 3.95 -5.63
CA ILE A 112 -9.29 4.90 -6.11
C ILE A 112 -7.93 4.42 -5.63
N GLY A 113 -6.90 4.50 -6.45
CA GLY A 113 -5.57 4.17 -5.97
C GLY A 113 -4.47 4.44 -6.95
N GLN A 114 -3.25 4.57 -6.44
CA GLN A 114 -2.08 4.66 -7.30
C GLN A 114 -1.76 3.30 -7.89
N GLN A 115 -1.49 3.25 -9.19
CA GLN A 115 -1.16 2.03 -9.91
C GLN A 115 0.28 2.07 -10.37
N LYS A 116 1.08 1.09 -9.95
CA LYS A 116 2.42 0.83 -10.48
C LYS A 116 2.37 -0.15 -11.66
N GLY A 117 3.54 -0.53 -12.16
CA GLY A 117 3.69 -1.57 -13.17
C GLY A 117 4.49 -2.77 -12.67
N TYR A 118 4.16 -3.95 -13.18
CA TYR A 118 4.86 -5.21 -12.87
C TYR A 118 6.11 -5.43 -13.72
N ASN A 119 6.27 -4.71 -14.83
CA ASN A 119 7.46 -4.74 -15.67
C ASN A 119 7.87 -3.32 -16.10
N THR A 120 9.04 -3.15 -16.71
CA THR A 120 9.57 -1.83 -17.08
C THR A 120 8.61 -1.04 -17.97
N LYS A 121 8.01 -1.68 -18.98
CA LYS A 121 7.07 -1.02 -19.90
C LYS A 121 5.83 -0.48 -19.18
N THR A 122 5.23 -1.31 -18.33
CA THR A 122 4.04 -0.92 -17.56
C THR A 122 4.36 0.10 -16.47
N ARG A 123 5.58 0.04 -15.88
CA ARG A 123 6.04 1.04 -14.91
C ARG A 123 6.18 2.41 -15.57
N GLN A 124 6.83 2.48 -16.73
CA GLN A 124 6.93 3.74 -17.49
C GLN A 124 5.53 4.26 -17.88
N TYR A 125 4.65 3.40 -18.40
CA TYR A 125 3.28 3.76 -18.75
C TYR A 125 2.48 4.34 -17.56
N ARG A 126 2.70 3.79 -16.36
CA ARG A 126 2.03 4.20 -15.11
C ARG A 126 2.86 5.20 -14.30
N ASN A 127 3.90 5.79 -14.89
CA ASN A 127 4.82 6.72 -14.22
C ASN A 127 5.32 6.22 -12.84
N PHE A 128 5.58 4.91 -12.73
CA PHE A 128 6.00 4.23 -11.50
C PHE A 128 5.05 4.43 -10.30
N GLY A 129 3.77 4.73 -10.56
CA GLY A 129 2.78 5.06 -9.53
C GLY A 129 2.90 6.49 -8.97
N MET A 130 3.66 7.36 -9.63
CA MET A 130 3.77 8.78 -9.29
C MET A 130 2.74 9.57 -10.09
N SER A 131 1.69 10.05 -9.41
CA SER A 131 0.63 10.80 -10.04
C SER A 131 1.03 12.24 -10.37
N ASN A 132 0.56 12.71 -11.51
CA ASN A 132 0.52 14.10 -11.92
C ASN A 132 -0.73 14.80 -11.32
N PRO A 133 -0.85 16.13 -11.44
CA PRO A 133 -1.98 16.87 -10.86
C PRO A 133 -3.35 16.39 -11.37
N GLU A 134 -3.44 16.07 -12.66
CA GLU A 134 -4.62 15.47 -13.29
C GLU A 134 -5.05 14.15 -12.63
N GLY A 135 -4.12 13.36 -12.06
CA GLY A 135 -4.44 12.16 -11.31
C GLY A 135 -5.19 12.47 -10.02
N TYR A 136 -4.73 13.45 -9.24
CA TYR A 136 -5.42 13.90 -8.04
C TYR A 136 -6.79 14.51 -8.35
N ARG A 137 -6.90 15.30 -9.43
CA ARG A 137 -8.17 15.85 -9.90
C ARG A 137 -9.16 14.75 -10.34
N LYS A 138 -8.68 13.74 -11.06
CA LYS A 138 -9.45 12.53 -11.40
C LYS A 138 -9.95 11.83 -10.14
N ALA A 139 -9.07 11.62 -9.15
CA ALA A 139 -9.44 11.02 -7.87
C ALA A 139 -10.57 11.82 -7.20
N LEU A 140 -10.43 13.14 -7.07
CA LEU A 140 -11.45 13.98 -6.47
C LEU A 140 -12.78 13.95 -7.23
N ARG A 141 -12.75 13.98 -8.57
CA ARG A 141 -13.95 13.85 -9.40
C ARG A 141 -14.70 12.55 -9.10
N LEU A 142 -13.97 11.44 -8.96
CA LEU A 142 -14.54 10.13 -8.61
C LEU A 142 -15.10 10.13 -7.18
N MET A 143 -14.39 10.73 -6.21
CA MET A 143 -14.88 10.87 -4.83
C MET A 143 -16.17 11.68 -4.76
N LYS A 144 -16.28 12.79 -5.49
CA LYS A 144 -17.53 13.59 -5.58
C LYS A 144 -18.67 12.82 -6.24
N SER A 145 -18.36 11.97 -7.22
CA SER A 145 -19.36 11.08 -7.82
C SER A 145 -19.84 10.05 -6.80
N ALA A 146 -18.94 9.48 -6.00
CA ALA A 146 -19.29 8.55 -4.94
C ALA A 146 -20.17 9.20 -3.87
N GLU A 147 -19.82 10.41 -3.42
CA GLU A 147 -20.62 11.23 -2.49
C GLU A 147 -22.04 11.45 -3.03
N LYS A 148 -22.19 11.85 -4.30
CA LYS A 148 -23.50 12.10 -4.93
C LYS A 148 -24.45 10.90 -4.85
N PHE A 149 -23.90 9.69 -4.94
CA PHE A 149 -24.68 8.45 -4.92
C PHE A 149 -24.61 7.72 -3.57
N SER A 150 -24.08 8.35 -2.53
CA SER A 150 -23.91 7.74 -1.20
C SER A 150 -23.14 6.41 -1.24
N ILE A 151 -22.13 6.34 -2.11
CA ILE A 151 -21.27 5.18 -2.28
C ILE A 151 -20.02 5.37 -1.40
N PRO A 152 -19.64 4.38 -0.57
CA PRO A 152 -18.40 4.43 0.21
C PRO A 152 -17.17 4.42 -0.70
N ILE A 153 -16.14 5.15 -0.31
CA ILE A 153 -14.88 5.29 -1.03
C ILE A 153 -13.82 4.38 -0.41
N LEU A 154 -13.08 3.66 -1.24
CA LEU A 154 -11.92 2.87 -0.86
C LEU A 154 -10.67 3.35 -1.60
N CYS A 155 -9.72 3.92 -0.86
CA CYS A 155 -8.45 4.40 -1.37
C CYS A 155 -7.34 3.37 -1.10
N LEU A 156 -6.67 2.92 -2.15
CA LEU A 156 -5.50 2.03 -2.05
C LEU A 156 -4.23 2.83 -2.37
N ILE A 157 -3.37 2.97 -1.38
CA ILE A 157 -2.20 3.84 -1.43
C ILE A 157 -0.96 3.02 -1.73
N ASP A 158 -0.32 3.32 -2.87
CA ASP A 158 0.96 2.74 -3.27
C ASP A 158 1.74 3.65 -4.21
N THR A 159 2.47 4.60 -3.64
CA THR A 159 3.22 5.60 -4.40
C THR A 159 4.54 5.95 -3.73
N PRO A 160 5.65 6.07 -4.50
CA PRO A 160 6.90 6.60 -4.00
C PRO A 160 6.88 8.14 -3.87
N GLY A 161 5.80 8.78 -4.31
CA GLY A 161 5.56 10.22 -4.19
C GLY A 161 4.73 10.76 -5.34
N ALA A 162 4.30 12.02 -5.23
CA ALA A 162 3.76 12.74 -6.38
C ALA A 162 4.88 12.96 -7.42
N TYR A 163 4.55 13.00 -8.71
CA TYR A 163 5.57 13.15 -9.74
C TYR A 163 6.26 14.52 -9.64
N PRO A 164 7.60 14.58 -9.44
CA PRO A 164 8.32 15.84 -9.25
C PRO A 164 8.87 16.36 -10.58
N GLY A 165 8.00 16.61 -11.56
CA GLY A 165 8.37 17.05 -12.91
C GLY A 165 7.93 18.48 -13.21
N LEU A 166 8.63 19.14 -14.14
CA LEU A 166 8.31 20.52 -14.58
C LEU A 166 6.84 20.67 -14.98
N GLU A 167 6.33 19.77 -15.82
CA GLU A 167 4.93 19.81 -16.23
C GLU A 167 3.94 19.63 -15.06
N ALA A 168 4.32 18.87 -14.03
CA ALA A 168 3.47 18.69 -12.86
C ALA A 168 3.38 19.99 -12.05
N GLU A 169 4.48 20.73 -11.93
CA GLU A 169 4.51 22.04 -11.29
C GLU A 169 3.72 23.09 -12.08
N GLU A 170 3.92 23.17 -13.41
CA GLU A 170 3.15 24.07 -14.30
C GLU A 170 1.64 23.82 -14.22
N ARG A 171 1.24 22.55 -14.06
CA ARG A 171 -0.16 22.13 -13.92
C ARG A 171 -0.68 22.17 -12.48
N GLY A 172 0.12 22.62 -11.51
CA GLY A 172 -0.31 22.84 -10.12
C GLY A 172 -0.37 21.59 -9.25
N GLN A 173 0.74 20.85 -9.10
CA GLN A 173 0.84 19.68 -8.24
C GLN A 173 0.47 19.97 -6.78
N GLY A 174 1.00 21.06 -6.22
CA GLY A 174 0.65 21.50 -4.87
C GLY A 174 -0.84 21.84 -4.71
N GLU A 175 -1.43 22.53 -5.70
CA GLU A 175 -2.87 22.85 -5.72
C GLU A 175 -3.73 21.60 -5.75
N ALA A 176 -3.45 20.66 -6.66
CA ALA A 176 -4.26 19.47 -6.83
C ALA A 176 -4.26 18.59 -5.57
N ILE A 177 -3.10 18.43 -4.92
CA ILE A 177 -3.00 17.72 -3.63
C ILE A 177 -3.75 18.50 -2.55
N ALA A 178 -3.49 19.79 -2.37
CA ALA A 178 -4.13 20.59 -1.32
C ALA A 178 -5.66 20.62 -1.47
N LYS A 179 -6.17 20.74 -2.70
CA LYS A 179 -7.59 20.72 -3.01
C LYS A 179 -8.20 19.37 -2.65
N ASN A 180 -7.53 18.26 -2.96
CA ASN A 180 -7.98 16.94 -2.51
C ASN A 180 -8.07 16.86 -0.99
N LEU A 181 -7.04 17.27 -0.26
CA LEU A 181 -7.05 17.24 1.21
C LEU A 181 -8.26 17.99 1.76
N PHE A 182 -8.46 19.23 1.30
CA PHE A 182 -9.55 20.09 1.74
C PHE A 182 -10.93 19.49 1.44
N GLU A 183 -11.14 18.96 0.22
CA GLU A 183 -12.42 18.40 -0.17
C GLU A 183 -12.71 17.05 0.51
N MET A 184 -11.68 16.24 0.76
CA MET A 184 -11.85 14.94 1.41
C MET A 184 -12.37 15.08 2.86
N PHE A 185 -11.99 16.15 3.58
CA PHE A 185 -12.59 16.45 4.89
C PHE A 185 -14.08 16.77 4.81
N LYS A 186 -14.57 17.24 3.65
CA LYS A 186 -15.95 17.67 3.43
C LYS A 186 -16.86 16.59 2.85
N LEU A 187 -16.31 15.46 2.40
CA LEU A 187 -17.09 14.41 1.72
C LEU A 187 -18.12 13.76 2.65
N LYS A 188 -19.38 13.75 2.23
CA LYS A 188 -20.55 13.18 2.90
C LYS A 188 -20.74 11.69 2.64
N THR A 189 -19.66 10.93 2.66
CA THR A 189 -19.66 9.47 2.51
C THR A 189 -18.52 8.85 3.31
N GLN A 190 -18.55 7.54 3.54
CA GLN A 190 -17.48 6.83 4.24
C GLN A 190 -16.23 6.71 3.37
N ILE A 191 -15.06 6.92 3.96
CA ILE A 191 -13.76 6.83 3.29
C ILE A 191 -12.86 5.88 4.08
N ILE A 192 -12.40 4.83 3.41
CA ILE A 192 -11.44 3.86 3.94
C ILE A 192 -10.16 3.99 3.11
N CYS A 193 -9.03 4.23 3.76
CA CYS A 193 -7.71 4.31 3.12
C CYS A 193 -6.84 3.16 3.58
N ILE A 194 -6.15 2.49 2.67
CA ILE A 194 -5.24 1.38 2.96
C ILE A 194 -3.92 1.61 2.25
N VAL A 195 -2.83 1.73 3.00
CA VAL A 195 -1.48 1.65 2.42
C VAL A 195 -1.20 0.20 2.10
N ILE A 196 -1.11 -0.11 0.82
CA ILE A 196 -0.86 -1.46 0.30
C ILE A 196 0.58 -1.64 -0.17
N GLY A 197 1.35 -0.57 -0.31
CA GLY A 197 2.77 -0.60 -0.67
C GLY A 197 3.53 0.55 -0.04
N GLU A 198 3.85 1.56 -0.84
CA GLU A 198 4.57 2.76 -0.37
C GLU A 198 3.59 3.92 -0.10
N GLY A 199 3.73 4.57 1.06
CA GLY A 199 2.96 5.74 1.46
C GLY A 199 3.84 6.98 1.54
N ALA A 200 4.27 7.52 0.40
CA ALA A 200 5.21 8.64 0.40
C ALA A 200 4.53 10.01 0.37
N SER A 201 4.75 10.78 1.43
CA SER A 201 4.54 12.24 1.51
C SER A 201 3.13 12.71 1.11
N GLY A 202 3.03 13.94 0.63
CA GLY A 202 1.79 14.53 0.09
C GLY A 202 1.20 13.73 -1.08
N GLY A 203 2.03 12.97 -1.80
CA GLY A 203 1.56 12.15 -2.90
C GLY A 203 0.64 11.00 -2.47
N ALA A 204 0.96 10.37 -1.33
CA ALA A 204 0.10 9.41 -0.67
C ALA A 204 -1.07 10.10 0.05
N LEU A 205 -0.80 11.19 0.76
CA LEU A 205 -1.80 11.91 1.55
C LEU A 205 -2.92 12.52 0.70
N GLY A 206 -2.65 12.85 -0.57
CA GLY A 206 -3.63 13.39 -1.53
C GLY A 206 -4.84 12.47 -1.82
N ILE A 207 -4.79 11.21 -1.38
CA ILE A 207 -5.96 10.31 -1.30
C ILE A 207 -6.06 9.59 0.06
N GLY A 208 -5.37 10.12 1.08
CA GLY A 208 -5.14 9.47 2.38
C GLY A 208 -5.99 9.99 3.53
N ILE A 209 -6.91 10.93 3.29
CA ILE A 209 -7.81 11.47 4.31
C ILE A 209 -9.04 10.56 4.46
N GLY A 210 -8.99 9.61 5.38
CA GLY A 210 -10.03 8.61 5.58
C GLY A 210 -10.60 8.54 7.01
N ASP A 211 -11.86 8.10 7.12
CA ASP A 211 -12.50 7.74 8.40
C ASP A 211 -11.75 6.58 9.07
N GLN A 212 -11.31 5.62 8.25
CA GLN A 212 -10.39 4.55 8.64
C GLN A 212 -9.15 4.61 7.74
N VAL A 213 -7.96 4.62 8.35
CA VAL A 213 -6.65 4.59 7.70
C VAL A 213 -5.93 3.35 8.20
N MET A 214 -5.57 2.46 7.29
CA MET A 214 -4.98 1.16 7.59
C MET A 214 -3.68 0.98 6.82
N MET A 215 -2.83 0.09 7.30
CA MET A 215 -1.59 -0.28 6.62
C MET A 215 -1.47 -1.80 6.58
N LEU A 216 -1.02 -2.36 5.45
CA LEU A 216 -0.60 -3.76 5.44
C LEU A 216 0.70 -3.94 6.24
N GLU A 217 0.86 -5.15 6.79
CA GLU A 217 2.07 -5.75 7.35
C GLU A 217 3.35 -5.02 6.96
N ASN A 218 3.76 -5.24 5.72
CA ASN A 218 5.05 -4.87 5.19
C ASN A 218 4.94 -3.66 4.26
N THR A 219 4.40 -2.57 4.79
CA THR A 219 4.33 -1.26 4.10
C THR A 219 5.06 -0.19 4.90
N TRP A 220 5.16 1.01 4.33
CA TRP A 220 5.64 2.18 5.06
C TRP A 220 4.83 3.43 4.72
N TYR A 221 4.78 4.37 5.65
CA TYR A 221 4.18 5.69 5.47
C TYR A 221 5.13 6.72 6.05
N SER A 222 5.55 7.73 5.29
CA SER A 222 6.45 8.76 5.79
C SER A 222 6.31 10.07 5.02
N VAL A 223 6.68 11.19 5.64
CA VAL A 223 6.72 12.52 5.03
C VAL A 223 7.75 12.62 3.89
N ILE A 224 8.77 11.76 3.91
CA ILE A 224 9.86 11.71 2.94
C ILE A 224 10.34 10.27 2.80
N SER A 225 10.88 9.90 1.62
CA SER A 225 11.52 8.60 1.45
C SER A 225 12.79 8.50 2.33
N PRO A 226 13.15 7.29 2.79
CA PRO A 226 14.38 7.09 3.56
C PRO A 226 15.62 7.59 2.81
N GLU A 227 15.65 7.39 1.50
CA GLU A 227 16.73 7.83 0.61
C GLU A 227 16.87 9.35 0.60
N SER A 228 15.78 10.07 0.37
CA SER A 228 15.82 11.54 0.31
C SER A 228 16.13 12.12 1.68
N CYS A 229 15.63 11.52 2.76
CA CYS A 229 16.01 11.86 4.13
C CYS A 229 17.51 11.68 4.37
N SER A 230 18.07 10.55 3.92
CA SER A 230 19.50 10.25 3.97
C SER A 230 20.33 11.32 3.28
N SER A 231 19.99 11.65 2.03
CA SER A 231 20.71 12.66 1.25
C SER A 231 20.64 14.07 1.85
N ILE A 232 19.58 14.41 2.58
CA ILE A 232 19.44 15.73 3.20
C ILE A 232 20.17 15.80 4.54
N LEU A 233 19.89 14.88 5.46
CA LEU A 233 20.38 14.95 6.83
C LEU A 233 21.81 14.42 6.98
N TRP A 234 22.19 13.44 6.17
CA TRP A 234 23.53 12.81 6.21
C TRP A 234 24.38 13.12 4.98
N ARG A 235 23.86 13.86 3.98
CA ARG A 235 24.59 14.20 2.74
C ARG A 235 25.15 12.98 2.00
N SER A 236 24.55 11.81 2.21
CA SER A 236 24.92 10.55 1.58
C SER A 236 23.70 9.65 1.45
N TRP A 237 23.71 8.77 0.47
CA TRP A 237 22.67 7.76 0.26
C TRP A 237 22.84 6.52 1.17
N ASP A 238 24.02 6.36 1.78
CA ASP A 238 24.40 5.16 2.52
C ASP A 238 23.69 5.05 3.88
N TYR A 239 23.17 6.16 4.41
CA TYR A 239 22.47 6.21 5.69
C TYR A 239 20.96 5.97 5.57
N LYS A 240 20.46 5.46 4.43
CA LYS A 240 19.03 5.18 4.20
C LYS A 240 18.41 4.23 5.23
N GLU A 241 19.16 3.26 5.74
CA GLU A 241 18.67 2.33 6.76
C GLU A 241 18.46 3.06 8.11
N LYS A 242 19.46 3.85 8.50
CA LYS A 242 19.39 4.72 9.69
C LYS A 242 18.28 5.76 9.56
N ALA A 243 18.07 6.31 8.36
CA ALA A 243 16.99 7.23 8.07
C ALA A 243 15.62 6.54 8.21
N ALA A 244 15.47 5.31 7.70
CA ALA A 244 14.23 4.54 7.83
C ALA A 244 13.87 4.27 9.30
N GLU A 245 14.86 3.95 10.14
CA GLU A 245 14.67 3.78 11.59
C GLU A 245 14.28 5.10 12.28
N ALA A 246 14.99 6.19 11.97
CA ALA A 246 14.75 7.50 12.57
C ALA A 246 13.37 8.07 12.22
N LEU A 247 12.89 7.83 11.00
CA LEU A 247 11.58 8.30 10.52
C LEU A 247 10.41 7.56 11.17
N LYS A 248 10.64 6.39 11.80
CA LYS A 248 9.58 5.57 12.41
C LYS A 248 8.41 5.32 11.44
N LEU A 249 8.76 4.87 10.24
CA LEU A 249 7.86 4.77 9.09
C LEU A 249 7.01 3.50 9.04
N THR A 250 7.20 2.56 9.97
CA THR A 250 6.57 1.24 9.93
C THR A 250 5.11 1.29 10.40
N PRO A 251 4.27 0.29 10.07
CA PRO A 251 2.88 0.26 10.55
C PRO A 251 2.78 0.22 12.08
N GLN A 252 3.74 -0.42 12.76
CA GLN A 252 3.76 -0.48 14.23
C GLN A 252 4.03 0.90 14.82
N ASP A 253 4.98 1.64 14.25
CA ASP A 253 5.27 3.01 14.65
C ASP A 253 4.07 3.94 14.39
N MET A 254 3.50 3.86 13.18
CA MET A 254 2.33 4.65 12.79
C MET A 254 1.14 4.37 13.72
N LYS A 255 0.92 3.11 14.09
CA LYS A 255 -0.14 2.71 15.01
C LYS A 255 0.13 3.22 16.43
N LYS A 256 1.36 3.08 16.92
CA LYS A 256 1.79 3.58 18.24
C LYS A 256 1.62 5.10 18.35
N ASN A 257 1.92 5.83 17.28
CA ASN A 257 1.76 7.28 17.19
C ASN A 257 0.32 7.73 16.86
N LYS A 258 -0.65 6.80 16.82
CA LYS A 258 -2.07 7.07 16.52
C LYS A 258 -2.31 7.73 15.15
N LEU A 259 -1.42 7.51 14.19
CA LEU A 259 -1.54 8.01 12.82
C LEU A 259 -2.39 7.10 11.94
N ILE A 260 -2.55 5.82 12.33
CA ILE A 260 -3.41 4.84 11.65
C ILE A 260 -4.31 4.09 12.64
N ASP A 261 -5.38 3.50 12.12
CA ASP A 261 -6.40 2.79 12.89
C ASP A 261 -6.13 1.29 12.99
N LYS A 262 -5.53 0.67 11.97
CA LYS A 262 -5.33 -0.77 11.95
C LYS A 262 -4.14 -1.21 11.11
N ILE A 263 -3.50 -2.28 11.55
CA ILE A 263 -2.51 -3.01 10.78
C ILE A 263 -3.19 -4.29 10.26
N ILE A 264 -3.11 -4.53 8.96
CA ILE A 264 -3.64 -5.72 8.30
C ILE A 264 -2.49 -6.70 8.12
N SER A 265 -2.53 -7.84 8.81
CA SER A 265 -1.47 -8.84 8.75
C SER A 265 -1.26 -9.38 7.34
N GLU A 266 0.00 -9.52 6.95
CA GLU A 266 0.39 -10.22 5.74
C GLU A 266 0.71 -11.69 6.05
N PRO A 267 0.66 -12.58 5.05
CA PRO A 267 1.14 -13.95 5.20
C PRO A 267 2.62 -13.99 5.57
N LEU A 268 3.07 -15.09 6.18
CA LEU A 268 4.49 -15.30 6.44
C LEU A 268 5.27 -15.26 5.12
N GLY A 269 6.18 -14.29 5.00
CA GLY A 269 6.85 -14.01 3.74
C GLY A 269 6.43 -12.72 3.04
N GLY A 270 5.38 -12.05 3.51
CA GLY A 270 4.79 -10.88 2.89
C GLY A 270 3.69 -11.19 1.86
N ALA A 271 3.01 -10.12 1.42
CA ALA A 271 1.81 -10.15 0.59
C ALA A 271 1.97 -10.92 -0.72
N HIS A 272 3.16 -10.85 -1.31
CA HIS A 272 3.48 -11.49 -2.58
C HIS A 272 3.59 -13.02 -2.48
N ARG A 273 3.86 -13.57 -1.29
CA ARG A 273 4.02 -15.03 -1.09
C ARG A 273 2.68 -15.77 -1.03
N ASN A 274 1.62 -15.10 -0.55
CA ASN A 274 0.26 -15.64 -0.61
C ASN A 274 -0.75 -14.52 -0.85
N ARG A 275 -0.91 -14.18 -2.13
CA ARG A 275 -1.79 -13.11 -2.59
C ARG A 275 -3.25 -13.34 -2.17
N VAL A 276 -3.76 -14.55 -2.37
CA VAL A 276 -5.14 -14.94 -2.01
C VAL A 276 -5.42 -14.64 -0.54
N LYS A 277 -4.55 -15.09 0.36
CA LYS A 277 -4.74 -14.84 1.79
C LYS A 277 -4.65 -13.36 2.16
N THR A 278 -3.77 -12.62 1.49
CA THR A 278 -3.68 -11.16 1.67
C THR A 278 -4.96 -10.47 1.25
N TYR A 279 -5.54 -10.85 0.11
CA TYR A 279 -6.80 -10.29 -0.39
C TYR A 279 -7.96 -10.59 0.55
N GLU A 280 -8.05 -11.80 1.10
CA GLU A 280 -9.02 -12.14 2.13
C GLU A 280 -8.88 -11.25 3.38
N ASN A 281 -7.65 -11.05 3.87
CA ASN A 281 -7.39 -10.22 5.04
C ASN A 281 -7.80 -8.76 4.79
N VAL A 282 -7.49 -8.24 3.60
CA VAL A 282 -7.89 -6.89 3.16
C VAL A 282 -9.41 -6.79 3.01
N LYS A 283 -10.06 -7.75 2.35
CA LYS A 283 -11.54 -7.83 2.20
C LYS A 283 -12.22 -7.78 3.56
N ASN A 284 -11.76 -8.59 4.51
CA ASN A 284 -12.28 -8.62 5.87
C ASN A 284 -12.06 -7.31 6.60
N ALA A 285 -10.90 -6.66 6.43
CA ALA A 285 -10.64 -5.35 7.03
C ALA A 285 -11.56 -4.26 6.46
N ILE A 286 -11.80 -4.25 5.14
CA ILE A 286 -12.71 -3.32 4.47
C ILE A 286 -14.15 -3.52 4.96
N ILE A 287 -14.65 -4.76 4.95
CA ILE A 287 -16.03 -5.06 5.35
C ILE A 287 -16.25 -4.67 6.81
N ASN A 288 -15.37 -5.07 7.73
CA ASN A 288 -15.49 -4.72 9.14
C ASN A 288 -15.46 -3.19 9.36
N SER A 289 -14.60 -2.48 8.62
CA SER A 289 -14.52 -1.02 8.69
C SER A 289 -15.82 -0.40 8.18
N TYR A 290 -16.31 -0.83 7.02
CA TYR A 290 -17.56 -0.34 6.45
C TYR A 290 -18.76 -0.58 7.38
N GLU A 291 -18.88 -1.77 7.94
CA GLU A 291 -19.94 -2.13 8.89
C GLU A 291 -19.92 -1.25 10.15
N SER A 292 -18.74 -0.86 10.63
CA SER A 292 -18.60 0.06 11.77
C SER A 292 -18.99 1.51 11.44
N LEU A 293 -18.86 1.91 10.16
CA LEU A 293 -19.08 3.28 9.72
C LEU A 293 -20.50 3.51 9.15
N LYS A 294 -21.15 2.49 8.57
CA LYS A 294 -22.39 2.66 7.79
C LYS A 294 -23.57 3.20 8.59
N ASN A 295 -23.61 2.95 9.90
CA ASN A 295 -24.70 3.38 10.79
C ASN A 295 -24.42 4.72 11.49
N ILE A 296 -23.25 5.34 11.24
CA ILE A 296 -22.91 6.65 11.80
C ILE A 296 -23.58 7.72 10.94
N LYS A 297 -24.31 8.65 11.58
CA LYS A 297 -24.87 9.83 10.90
C LYS A 297 -23.77 10.61 10.19
N ILE A 298 -24.02 11.04 8.96
CA ILE A 298 -23.01 11.70 8.10
C ILE A 298 -22.36 12.92 8.77
N ASP A 299 -23.13 13.79 9.43
CA ASP A 299 -22.56 14.97 10.11
C ASP A 299 -21.56 14.55 11.21
N LYS A 300 -21.91 13.52 11.99
CA LYS A 300 -21.03 12.95 13.01
C LYS A 300 -19.80 12.27 12.39
N LEU A 301 -19.95 11.60 11.25
CA LEU A 301 -18.84 10.99 10.51
C LEU A 301 -17.82 12.04 10.08
N MET A 302 -18.29 13.17 9.54
CA MET A 302 -17.45 14.29 9.14
C MET A 302 -16.73 14.92 10.34
N ASP A 303 -17.42 15.13 11.45
CA ASP A 303 -16.82 15.64 12.69
C ASP A 303 -15.75 14.69 13.24
N MET A 304 -16.02 13.39 13.22
CA MET A 304 -15.05 12.36 13.63
C MET A 304 -13.80 12.39 12.75
N ARG A 305 -13.98 12.51 11.43
CA ARG A 305 -12.87 12.63 10.47
C ARG A 305 -12.04 13.88 10.76
N LEU A 306 -12.68 15.05 10.89
CA LEU A 306 -11.96 16.29 11.18
C LEU A 306 -11.20 16.21 12.52
N LYS A 307 -11.87 15.74 13.58
CA LYS A 307 -11.28 15.61 14.92
C LYS A 307 -10.10 14.65 14.93
N LYS A 308 -10.20 13.52 14.21
CA LYS A 308 -9.11 12.54 14.08
C LYS A 308 -7.83 13.21 13.60
N PHE A 309 -7.86 13.91 12.48
CA PHE A 309 -6.67 14.52 11.89
C PHE A 309 -6.19 15.76 12.65
N THR A 310 -7.09 16.60 13.16
CA THR A 310 -6.72 17.79 13.96
C THR A 310 -6.13 17.43 15.32
N SER A 311 -6.39 16.22 15.83
CA SER A 311 -5.76 15.71 17.06
C SER A 311 -4.34 15.15 16.84
N MET A 312 -3.88 15.06 15.59
CA MET A 312 -2.53 14.56 15.28
C MET A 312 -1.49 15.67 15.47
N GLY A 313 -0.50 15.41 16.31
CA GLY A 313 0.56 16.36 16.64
C GLY A 313 0.75 16.46 18.14
N VAL A 314 1.99 16.67 18.58
CA VAL A 314 2.34 16.91 19.97
C VAL A 314 3.15 18.19 20.01
N PHE A 315 2.65 19.18 20.74
CA PHE A 315 3.31 20.46 20.93
C PHE A 315 3.12 20.90 22.39
N SER A 316 4.13 21.54 22.96
CA SER A 316 4.01 22.30 24.20
C SER A 316 3.83 23.77 23.83
N SER A 317 2.74 24.38 24.27
CA SER A 317 2.50 25.83 24.18
C SER A 317 3.37 26.59 25.18
#